data_AF-A0A1G5SVB9-F1
#
_entry.id   AF-A0A1G5SVB9-F1
#
_cell.length_a   1.000
_cell.length_b   1.000
_cell.length_c   1.000
_cell.angle_alpha   90.00
_cell.angle_beta   90.00
_cell.angle_gamma   90.00
#
_symmetry.space_group_name_H-M   'P 1'
#
loop_
_entity.id
_entity.type
_entity.pdbx_description
1 polymer ?
#
loop_
_entity_poly.entity_id
_entity_poly.type
_entity_poly.pdbx_seq_one_letter_code
_entity_poly.pdbx_strand_id
1 'polypeptide(L)'
;MTQEQAAAAFGMSKGGYIKIEDGDRGLKAERIAKAAEIFKVQPSEISDVLADITSTATPKFEDVLLERARAATAERDEDLLSVVGEVAAGRWIEIDDFVDEPAFDPVPVRSDPRWPSEHQYGLVVRGESINRFAADGDVLVCISAIPTRYRPKDGDLVIVELRRNAGLLRQRTAKRFLRTDTHVELWPDSDHERWQKPIIIPKGLTPLEFFLEEEGGGIEAEIVAFVASAVRQVQRWRRP
;
A
#
# COMPACT_ATOMS: atom_id res chain seq x y z
N MET A 1 6.47 60.53 -27.97
CA MET A 1 7.71 60.71 -27.17
C MET A 1 8.84 59.97 -27.87
N THR A 2 10.06 60.51 -27.95
CA THR A 2 11.21 59.77 -28.51
C THR A 2 11.79 58.80 -27.47
N GLN A 3 12.48 57.73 -27.89
CA GLN A 3 13.11 56.76 -26.97
C GLN A 3 14.11 57.40 -26.00
N GLU A 4 14.77 58.49 -26.40
CA GLU A 4 15.73 59.21 -25.56
C GLU A 4 15.04 60.05 -24.49
N GLN A 5 13.93 60.72 -24.84
CA GLN A 5 13.06 61.40 -23.89
C GLN A 5 12.39 60.42 -22.93
N ALA A 6 12.02 59.24 -23.41
CA ALA A 6 11.47 58.16 -22.59
C ALA A 6 12.51 57.66 -21.60
N ALA A 7 13.72 57.31 -22.05
CA ALA A 7 14.80 56.87 -21.16
C ALA A 7 15.10 57.92 -20.07
N ALA A 8 15.13 59.20 -20.43
CA ALA A 8 15.33 60.30 -19.49
C ALA A 8 14.20 60.38 -18.44
N ALA A 9 12.93 60.27 -18.85
CA ALA A 9 11.79 60.28 -17.93
C ALA A 9 11.78 59.07 -16.97
N PHE A 10 12.24 57.91 -17.45
CA PHE A 10 12.42 56.72 -16.61
C PHE A 10 13.66 56.80 -15.71
N GLY A 11 14.60 57.73 -15.96
CA GLY A 11 15.84 57.89 -15.21
C GLY A 11 16.90 56.85 -15.59
N MET A 12 16.96 56.44 -16.86
CA MET A 12 17.86 55.39 -17.34
C MET A 12 18.50 55.68 -18.69
N SER A 13 19.51 54.89 -19.06
CA SER A 13 20.16 55.02 -20.38
C SER A 13 19.23 54.56 -21.51
N LYS A 14 19.38 55.18 -22.69
CA LYS A 14 18.62 54.82 -23.91
C LYS A 14 18.70 53.32 -24.23
N GLY A 15 19.90 52.74 -24.19
CA GLY A 15 20.07 51.30 -24.41
C GLY A 15 19.43 50.43 -23.31
N GLY A 16 19.36 50.93 -22.07
CA GLY A 16 18.66 50.26 -20.98
C GLY A 16 17.14 50.27 -21.13
N TYR A 17 16.59 51.33 -21.74
CA TYR A 17 15.18 51.46 -22.06
C TYR A 17 14.77 50.60 -23.27
N ILE A 18 15.59 50.58 -24.34
CA ILE A 18 15.34 49.74 -25.53
C ILE A 18 15.25 48.25 -25.17
N LYS A 19 16.14 47.75 -24.29
CA LYS A 19 16.08 46.36 -23.81
C LYS A 19 14.80 46.00 -23.05
N ILE A 20 14.10 46.99 -22.51
CA ILE A 20 12.79 46.77 -21.88
C ILE A 20 11.70 46.74 -22.95
N GLU A 21 11.76 47.63 -23.96
CA GLU A 21 10.83 47.61 -25.10
C GLU A 21 10.93 46.30 -25.91
N ASP A 22 12.14 45.80 -26.13
CA ASP A 22 12.40 44.56 -26.87
C ASP A 22 12.09 43.28 -26.05
N GLY A 23 11.69 43.42 -24.78
CA GLY A 23 11.34 42.29 -23.90
C GLY A 23 12.52 41.52 -23.30
N ASP A 24 13.76 41.91 -23.60
CA ASP A 24 15.01 41.33 -23.06
C ASP A 24 15.14 41.54 -21.53
N ARG A 25 14.42 42.52 -20.98
CA ARG A 25 14.31 42.75 -19.52
C ARG A 25 12.86 42.83 -19.07
N GLY A 26 12.49 41.91 -18.19
CA GLY A 26 11.15 41.87 -17.59
C GLY A 26 10.71 43.20 -16.94
N LEU A 27 9.47 43.58 -17.22
CA LEU A 27 8.81 44.73 -16.62
C LEU A 27 8.47 44.45 -15.14
N LYS A 28 8.88 45.36 -14.26
CA LYS A 28 8.55 45.32 -12.82
C LYS A 28 7.35 46.23 -12.54
N ALA A 29 6.52 45.88 -11.55
CA ALA A 29 5.32 46.64 -11.18
C ALA A 29 5.57 48.14 -10.93
N GLU A 30 6.66 48.49 -10.24
CA GLU A 30 7.07 49.89 -10.01
C GLU A 30 7.31 50.67 -11.31
N ARG A 31 7.83 50.00 -12.35
CA ARG A 31 8.09 50.62 -13.65
C ARG A 31 6.83 50.76 -14.48
N ILE A 32 5.88 49.84 -14.34
CA ILE A 32 4.58 49.94 -15.01
C ILE A 32 3.80 51.13 -14.46
N ALA A 33 3.82 51.35 -13.13
CA ALA A 33 3.22 52.53 -12.51
C ALA A 33 3.85 53.84 -13.03
N LYS A 34 5.18 53.89 -13.11
CA LYS A 34 5.91 55.05 -13.65
C LYS A 34 5.63 55.27 -15.15
N ALA A 35 5.46 54.20 -15.93
CA ALA A 35 5.06 54.27 -17.33
C ALA A 35 3.67 54.86 -17.50
N ALA A 36 2.69 54.37 -16.73
CA ALA A 36 1.31 54.86 -16.78
C ALA A 36 1.23 56.38 -16.53
N GLU A 37 2.01 56.89 -15.58
CA GLU A 37 2.12 58.33 -15.31
C GLU A 37 2.75 59.11 -16.48
N ILE A 38 3.88 58.64 -17.01
CA ILE A 38 4.62 59.33 -18.09
C ILE A 38 3.80 59.36 -19.39
N PHE A 39 3.15 58.24 -19.74
CA PHE A 39 2.38 58.11 -20.97
C PHE A 39 0.91 58.54 -20.81
N LYS A 40 0.51 58.97 -19.60
CA LYS A 40 -0.86 59.39 -19.26
C LYS A 40 -1.92 58.33 -19.58
N VAL A 41 -1.56 57.06 -19.39
CA VAL A 41 -2.46 55.92 -19.60
C VAL A 41 -3.23 55.70 -18.31
N GLN A 42 -4.56 55.65 -18.40
CA GLN A 42 -5.39 55.41 -17.22
C GLN A 42 -5.21 53.95 -16.75
N PRO A 43 -5.19 53.67 -15.42
CA PRO A 43 -5.03 52.31 -14.91
C PRO A 43 -6.05 51.30 -15.46
N SER A 44 -7.23 51.77 -15.88
CA SER A 44 -8.27 50.97 -16.53
C SER A 44 -7.94 50.53 -17.96
N GLU A 45 -6.99 51.17 -18.64
CA GLU A 45 -6.57 50.83 -20.01
C GLU A 45 -5.49 49.74 -20.04
N ILE A 46 -4.89 49.43 -18.89
CA ILE A 46 -3.81 48.44 -18.74
C ILE A 46 -4.14 47.34 -17.73
N SER A 47 -5.35 47.34 -17.15
CA SER A 47 -5.78 46.36 -16.14
C SER A 47 -5.69 44.93 -16.63
N ASP A 48 -6.06 44.69 -17.88
CA ASP A 48 -6.14 43.36 -18.47
C ASP A 48 -4.73 42.81 -18.75
N VAL A 49 -3.82 43.68 -19.19
CA VAL A 49 -2.41 43.34 -19.42
C VAL A 49 -1.66 43.14 -18.09
N LEU A 50 -1.97 43.95 -17.07
CA LEU A 50 -1.41 43.79 -15.72
C LEU A 50 -1.86 42.48 -15.05
N ALA A 51 -3.12 42.09 -15.24
CA ALA A 51 -3.63 40.80 -14.76
C ALA A 51 -2.86 39.63 -15.39
N ASP A 52 -2.56 39.71 -16.68
CA ASP A 52 -1.83 38.65 -17.41
C ASP A 52 -0.35 38.54 -16.99
N ILE A 53 0.32 39.68 -16.77
CA ILE A 53 1.73 39.71 -16.33
C ILE A 53 1.88 39.27 -14.86
N THR A 54 0.89 39.58 -14.02
CA THR A 54 0.87 39.16 -12.60
C THR A 54 0.35 37.73 -12.42
N SER A 55 -0.25 37.13 -13.45
CA SER A 55 -0.67 35.73 -13.51
C SER A 55 0.50 34.73 -13.72
N THR A 56 1.69 35.06 -13.23
CA THR A 56 2.63 34.01 -12.79
C THR A 56 2.30 33.69 -11.34
N ALA A 57 1.14 33.05 -11.14
CA ALA A 57 0.61 32.69 -9.84
C ALA A 57 1.62 31.78 -9.13
N THR A 58 2.38 32.36 -8.20
CA THR A 58 3.09 31.57 -7.19
C THR A 58 2.01 30.83 -6.41
N PRO A 59 2.06 29.48 -6.33
CA PRO A 59 1.02 28.73 -5.64
C PRO A 59 0.92 29.23 -4.20
N LYS A 60 -0.30 29.41 -3.69
CA LYS A 60 -0.50 29.86 -2.31
C LYS A 60 0.16 28.86 -1.38
N PHE A 61 0.79 29.35 -0.32
CA PHE A 61 1.49 28.50 0.65
C PHE A 61 0.59 27.39 1.21
N GLU A 62 -0.70 27.67 1.40
CA GLU A 62 -1.72 26.71 1.84
C GLU A 62 -1.94 25.58 0.82
N ASP A 63 -1.93 25.88 -0.48
CA ASP A 63 -2.10 24.87 -1.53
C ASP A 63 -0.87 23.95 -1.60
N VAL A 64 0.33 24.51 -1.46
CA VAL A 64 1.59 23.74 -1.40
C VAL A 64 1.62 22.85 -0.15
N LEU A 65 1.15 23.36 0.99
CA LEU A 65 1.04 22.55 2.22
C LEU A 65 -0.01 21.45 2.07
N LEU A 66 -1.15 21.73 1.46
CA LEU A 66 -2.21 20.75 1.23
C LEU A 66 -1.75 19.64 0.28
N GLU A 67 -1.05 19.99 -0.79
CA GLU A 67 -0.50 19.03 -1.74
C GLU A 67 0.60 18.17 -1.12
N ARG A 68 1.50 18.77 -0.31
CA ARG A 68 2.48 18.02 0.49
C ARG A 68 1.84 17.12 1.53
N ALA A 69 0.79 17.59 2.20
CA ALA A 69 0.05 16.79 3.17
C ALA A 69 -0.66 15.61 2.50
N ARG A 70 -1.25 15.82 1.31
CA ARG A 70 -1.84 14.75 0.49
C ARG A 70 -0.79 13.74 0.04
N ALA A 71 0.34 14.20 -0.48
CA ALA A 71 1.46 13.33 -0.89
C ALA A 71 1.99 12.51 0.30
N ALA A 72 2.21 13.14 1.45
CA ALA A 72 2.64 12.45 2.67
C ALA A 72 1.58 11.51 3.25
N THR A 73 0.29 11.74 2.97
CA THR A 73 -0.80 10.83 3.37
C THR A 73 -0.89 9.64 2.41
N ALA A 74 -0.73 9.87 1.10
CA ALA A 74 -0.68 8.81 0.10
C ALA A 74 0.55 7.90 0.29
N GLU A 75 1.72 8.45 0.59
CA GLU A 75 2.91 7.67 0.94
C GLU A 75 2.71 6.83 2.21
N ARG A 76 1.89 7.30 3.17
CA ARG A 76 1.55 6.55 4.38
C ARG A 76 0.58 5.41 4.13
N ASP A 77 -0.32 5.54 3.16
CA ASP A 77 -1.21 4.45 2.76
C ASP A 77 -0.44 3.30 2.11
N GLU A 78 0.69 3.56 1.43
CA GLU A 78 1.59 2.49 0.94
C GLU A 78 2.29 1.70 2.06
N ASP A 79 2.35 2.26 3.28
CA ASP A 79 2.91 1.58 4.45
C ASP A 79 1.85 0.79 5.26
N LEU A 80 0.62 0.69 4.77
CA LEU A 80 -0.46 -0.07 5.41
C LEU A 80 -0.70 -1.41 4.69
N LEU A 81 -0.50 -2.51 5.40
CA LEU A 81 -0.84 -3.84 4.92
C LEU A 81 -2.32 -4.13 5.19
N SER A 82 -3.07 -4.40 4.13
CA SER A 82 -4.47 -4.82 4.23
C SER A 82 -4.58 -6.19 4.92
N VAL A 83 -5.46 -6.32 5.91
CA VAL A 83 -5.74 -7.57 6.60
C VAL A 83 -7.04 -8.15 6.05
N VAL A 84 -6.96 -9.35 5.46
CA VAL A 84 -8.05 -9.93 4.64
C VAL A 84 -8.66 -11.19 5.25
N GLY A 85 -8.44 -11.41 6.55
CA GLY A 85 -8.93 -12.61 7.21
C GLY A 85 -8.08 -13.09 8.36
N GLU A 86 -8.26 -14.35 8.69
CA GLU A 86 -7.58 -15.01 9.79
C GLU A 86 -7.09 -16.42 9.43
N VAL A 87 -6.16 -16.93 10.24
CA VAL A 87 -5.72 -18.31 10.27
C VAL A 87 -6.12 -18.93 11.60
N ALA A 88 -6.91 -20.00 11.55
CA ALA A 88 -7.51 -20.62 12.72
C ALA A 88 -7.50 -22.15 12.55
N ALA A 89 -6.46 -22.81 13.08
CA ALA A 89 -6.38 -24.27 13.00
C ALA A 89 -7.55 -24.92 13.76
N GLY A 90 -8.21 -25.90 13.14
CA GLY A 90 -9.37 -26.58 13.71
C GLY A 90 -10.70 -25.84 13.56
N ARG A 91 -10.72 -24.56 13.14
CA ARG A 91 -11.95 -23.82 12.84
C ARG A 91 -12.34 -24.05 11.37
N TRP A 92 -13.57 -24.49 11.14
CA TRP A 92 -14.15 -24.64 9.82
C TRP A 92 -15.23 -23.57 9.64
N ILE A 93 -15.22 -22.91 8.49
CA ILE A 93 -16.15 -21.84 8.13
C ILE A 93 -16.89 -22.29 6.89
N GLU A 94 -18.19 -22.02 6.83
CA GLU A 94 -18.98 -22.22 5.62
C GLU A 94 -18.56 -21.18 4.57
N ILE A 95 -18.28 -21.65 3.35
CA ILE A 95 -18.09 -20.76 2.21
C ILE A 95 -19.48 -20.36 1.74
N ASP A 96 -19.90 -19.18 2.16
CA ASP A 96 -21.09 -18.51 1.62
C ASP A 96 -20.62 -17.25 0.89
N ASP A 97 -20.98 -17.15 -0.39
CA ASP A 97 -20.66 -16.00 -1.26
C ASP A 97 -21.30 -14.69 -0.74
N PHE A 98 -22.21 -14.77 0.24
CA PHE A 98 -22.95 -13.64 0.81
C PHE A 98 -22.54 -13.22 2.23
N VAL A 99 -21.52 -13.83 2.83
CA VAL A 99 -21.04 -13.43 4.17
C VAL A 99 -20.05 -12.29 4.03
N ASP A 100 -20.36 -11.15 4.66
CA ASP A 100 -19.41 -10.06 4.85
C ASP A 100 -18.16 -10.61 5.55
N GLU A 101 -17.03 -10.67 4.84
CA GLU A 101 -15.74 -10.96 5.48
C GLU A 101 -15.55 -9.93 6.60
N PRO A 102 -15.19 -10.36 7.83
CA PRO A 102 -15.05 -9.45 8.93
C PRO A 102 -14.08 -8.34 8.54
N ALA A 103 -14.50 -7.08 8.69
CA ALA A 103 -13.63 -5.95 8.44
C ALA A 103 -12.49 -5.97 9.48
N PHE A 104 -11.26 -6.12 9.02
CA PHE A 104 -10.07 -6.01 9.85
C PHE A 104 -9.42 -4.64 9.64
N ASP A 105 -8.97 -4.03 10.74
CA ASP A 105 -8.16 -2.82 10.65
C ASP A 105 -6.84 -3.15 9.93
N PRO A 106 -6.41 -2.33 8.94
CA PRO A 106 -5.11 -2.52 8.31
C PRO A 106 -3.99 -2.27 9.31
N VAL A 107 -2.86 -2.95 9.12
CA VAL A 107 -1.71 -2.85 10.03
C VAL A 107 -0.59 -2.00 9.42
N PRO A 108 0.09 -1.16 10.20
CA PRO A 108 1.15 -0.27 9.71
C PRO A 108 2.44 -1.05 9.44
N VAL A 109 2.42 -1.83 8.37
CA VAL A 109 3.50 -2.69 7.92
C VAL A 109 3.76 -2.38 6.46
N ARG A 110 4.96 -1.84 6.21
CA ARG A 110 5.45 -1.63 4.85
C ARG A 110 5.53 -2.95 4.09
N SER A 111 4.99 -2.97 2.87
CA SER A 111 5.16 -4.09 1.94
C SER A 111 6.65 -4.36 1.66
N ASP A 112 7.05 -5.63 1.61
CA ASP A 112 8.41 -6.00 1.21
C ASP A 112 8.62 -5.64 -0.27
N PRO A 113 9.59 -4.78 -0.62
CA PRO A 113 9.81 -4.32 -2.00
C PRO A 113 10.27 -5.44 -2.95
N ARG A 114 10.63 -6.62 -2.43
CA ARG A 114 10.94 -7.81 -3.27
C ARG A 114 9.71 -8.40 -3.94
N TRP A 115 8.51 -8.05 -3.48
CA TRP A 115 7.25 -8.60 -3.95
C TRP A 115 6.27 -7.49 -4.31
N PRO A 116 5.41 -7.67 -5.33
CA PRO A 116 4.33 -6.72 -5.61
C PRO A 116 3.40 -6.55 -4.40
N SER A 117 2.98 -5.32 -4.10
CA SER A 117 2.17 -5.02 -2.90
C SER A 117 0.78 -5.66 -2.97
N GLU A 118 0.22 -5.80 -4.16
CA GLU A 118 -1.07 -6.48 -4.42
C GLU A 118 -1.05 -7.98 -4.15
N HIS A 119 0.14 -8.57 -3.96
CA HIS A 119 0.29 -9.98 -3.58
C HIS A 119 0.60 -10.17 -2.10
N GLN A 120 0.66 -9.07 -1.34
CA GLN A 120 0.95 -9.05 0.07
C GLN A 120 -0.32 -8.74 0.85
N TYR A 121 -0.58 -9.51 1.91
CA TYR A 121 -1.75 -9.32 2.74
C TYR A 121 -1.53 -9.84 4.15
N GLY A 122 -2.32 -9.33 5.08
CA GLY A 122 -2.32 -9.70 6.49
C GLY A 122 -3.33 -10.79 6.79
N LEU A 123 -2.98 -11.71 7.68
CA LEU A 123 -3.91 -12.65 8.31
C LEU A 123 -3.76 -12.63 9.83
N VAL A 124 -4.86 -12.47 10.55
CA VAL A 124 -4.87 -12.53 12.02
C VAL A 124 -4.70 -13.97 12.49
N VAL A 125 -3.80 -14.22 13.43
CA VAL A 125 -3.63 -15.53 14.07
C VAL A 125 -4.73 -15.75 15.09
N ARG A 126 -5.40 -16.90 15.01
CA ARG A 126 -6.35 -17.37 16.01
C ARG A 126 -5.94 -18.73 16.58
N GLY A 127 -5.82 -18.78 17.89
CA GLY A 127 -5.37 -19.95 18.65
C GLY A 127 -3.85 -20.12 18.65
N GLU A 128 -3.41 -21.30 19.08
CA GLU A 128 -2.01 -21.53 19.48
C GLU A 128 -1.24 -22.46 18.54
N SER A 129 -1.78 -22.81 17.37
CA SER A 129 -1.16 -23.79 16.46
C SER A 129 0.20 -23.39 15.89
N ILE A 130 0.58 -22.12 16.06
CA ILE A 130 1.87 -21.56 15.65
C ILE A 130 2.49 -20.68 16.75
N ASN A 131 2.16 -20.91 18.02
CA ASN A 131 2.54 -20.01 19.12
C ASN A 131 4.05 -19.83 19.35
N ARG A 132 4.90 -20.72 18.82
CA ARG A 132 6.36 -20.53 18.81
C ARG A 132 6.81 -19.44 17.82
N PHE A 133 5.99 -19.13 16.81
CA PHE A 133 6.25 -18.11 15.80
C PHE A 133 5.43 -16.83 16.02
N ALA A 134 4.12 -16.97 16.25
CA ALA A 134 3.19 -15.85 16.42
C ALA A 134 2.10 -16.20 17.44
N ALA A 135 1.79 -15.26 18.32
CA ALA A 135 0.76 -15.43 19.34
C ALA A 135 -0.65 -15.23 18.77
N ASP A 136 -1.68 -15.66 19.51
CA ASP A 136 -3.07 -15.33 19.20
C ASP A 136 -3.24 -13.79 19.12
N GLY A 137 -3.87 -13.32 18.05
CA GLY A 137 -4.07 -11.91 17.76
C GLY A 137 -2.94 -11.23 16.99
N ASP A 138 -1.77 -11.86 16.83
CA ASP A 138 -0.72 -11.35 15.94
C ASP A 138 -1.18 -11.38 14.48
N VAL A 139 -0.57 -10.54 13.63
CA VAL A 139 -0.87 -10.50 12.19
C VAL A 139 0.30 -11.07 11.40
N LEU A 140 0.04 -12.08 10.58
CA LEU A 140 1.00 -12.65 9.65
C LEU A 140 1.04 -11.84 8.36
N VAL A 141 2.24 -11.43 7.95
CA VAL A 141 2.49 -10.82 6.65
C VAL A 141 2.69 -11.94 5.64
N CYS A 142 1.71 -12.13 4.78
CA CYS A 142 1.64 -13.23 3.82
C CYS A 142 1.92 -12.73 2.41
N ILE A 143 2.57 -13.57 1.62
CA ILE A 143 2.78 -13.36 0.18
C ILE A 143 2.08 -14.50 -0.57
N SER A 144 1.20 -14.14 -1.49
CA SER A 144 0.42 -15.10 -2.28
C SER A 144 1.34 -15.99 -3.13
N ALA A 145 1.25 -17.31 -2.96
CA ALA A 145 2.15 -18.26 -3.63
C ALA A 145 1.80 -18.47 -5.11
N ILE A 146 0.51 -18.34 -5.45
CA ILE A 146 -0.02 -18.60 -6.80
C ILE A 146 0.51 -17.58 -7.83
N PRO A 147 0.25 -16.26 -7.67
CA PRO A 147 0.69 -15.27 -8.66
C PRO A 147 2.21 -15.08 -8.65
N THR A 148 2.85 -15.22 -7.48
CA THR A 148 4.31 -15.10 -7.37
C THR A 148 5.06 -16.36 -7.85
N ARG A 149 4.32 -17.45 -8.09
CA ARG A 149 4.86 -18.79 -8.40
C ARG A 149 5.90 -19.28 -7.39
N TYR A 150 5.86 -18.77 -6.16
CA TYR A 150 6.78 -19.17 -5.11
C TYR A 150 6.67 -20.67 -4.85
N ARG A 151 7.82 -21.29 -4.56
CA ARG A 151 7.89 -22.70 -4.15
C ARG A 151 8.44 -22.73 -2.72
N PRO A 152 7.63 -23.17 -1.74
CA PRO A 152 8.07 -23.28 -0.36
C PRO A 152 9.35 -24.08 -0.21
N LYS A 153 10.22 -23.61 0.68
CA LYS A 153 11.43 -24.28 1.12
C LYS A 153 11.23 -24.90 2.49
N ASP A 154 12.07 -25.87 2.81
CA ASP A 154 12.02 -26.53 4.12
C ASP A 154 12.21 -25.51 5.24
N GLY A 155 11.31 -25.55 6.22
CA GLY A 155 11.25 -24.62 7.34
C GLY A 155 10.37 -23.39 7.12
N ASP A 156 9.96 -23.09 5.87
CA ASP A 156 9.06 -21.97 5.59
C ASP A 156 7.73 -22.15 6.31
N LEU A 157 7.18 -21.06 6.84
CA LEU A 157 5.82 -21.06 7.34
C LEU A 157 4.87 -20.75 6.17
N VAL A 158 3.93 -21.65 5.93
CA VAL A 158 2.99 -21.58 4.81
C VAL A 158 1.55 -21.49 5.29
N ILE A 159 0.71 -20.82 4.49
CA ILE A 159 -0.73 -20.79 4.66
C ILE A 159 -1.32 -21.91 3.82
N VAL A 160 -2.04 -22.79 4.50
CA VAL A 160 -2.70 -23.96 3.93
C VAL A 160 -4.19 -23.74 4.02
N GLU A 161 -4.87 -23.88 2.90
CA GLU A 161 -6.30 -23.93 2.81
C GLU A 161 -6.75 -25.39 2.73
N LEU A 162 -7.63 -25.77 3.65
CA LEU A 162 -8.27 -27.08 3.67
C LEU A 162 -9.73 -26.91 3.27
N ARG A 163 -10.21 -27.73 2.33
CA ARG A 163 -11.60 -27.75 1.88
C ARG A 163 -12.19 -29.13 2.05
N ARG A 164 -13.45 -29.20 2.46
CA ARG A 164 -14.22 -30.47 2.55
C ARG A 164 -15.67 -30.24 2.16
N ASN A 165 -16.45 -31.32 2.09
CA ASN A 165 -17.86 -31.30 1.68
C ASN A 165 -18.06 -30.60 0.32
N ALA A 166 -17.31 -31.01 -0.70
CA ALA A 166 -17.33 -30.40 -2.03
C ALA A 166 -17.04 -28.89 -2.04
N GLY A 167 -16.21 -28.42 -1.10
CA GLY A 167 -15.82 -27.01 -0.99
C GLY A 167 -16.73 -26.15 -0.11
N LEU A 168 -17.84 -26.68 0.40
CA LEU A 168 -18.75 -25.91 1.25
C LEU A 168 -18.12 -25.48 2.59
N LEU A 169 -17.13 -26.23 3.07
CA LEU A 169 -16.41 -25.90 4.29
C LEU A 169 -14.95 -25.63 3.98
N ARG A 170 -14.46 -24.51 4.53
CA ARG A 170 -13.06 -24.07 4.44
C ARG A 170 -12.44 -23.94 5.81
N GLN A 171 -11.18 -24.28 5.90
CA GLN A 171 -10.30 -23.91 6.99
C GLN A 171 -9.03 -23.28 6.41
N ARG A 172 -8.55 -22.22 7.03
CA ARG A 172 -7.24 -21.64 6.73
C ARG A 172 -6.33 -21.80 7.94
N THR A 173 -5.16 -22.39 7.74
CA THR A 173 -4.22 -22.69 8.83
C THR A 173 -2.78 -22.40 8.42
N ALA A 174 -1.94 -22.05 9.39
CA ALA A 174 -0.50 -21.88 9.18
C ALA A 174 0.25 -23.15 9.63
N LYS A 175 1.24 -23.58 8.84
CA LYS A 175 2.05 -24.78 9.07
C LYS A 175 3.49 -24.58 8.61
N ARG A 176 4.46 -25.20 9.27
CA ARG A 176 5.83 -25.30 8.76
C ARG A 176 5.90 -26.37 7.69
N PHE A 177 6.45 -25.98 6.55
CA PHE A 177 6.66 -26.83 5.40
C PHE A 177 7.94 -27.64 5.57
N LEU A 178 7.85 -28.96 5.39
CA LEU A 178 9.00 -29.84 5.29
C LEU A 178 8.78 -30.80 4.12
N ARG A 179 9.70 -30.82 3.16
CA ARG A 179 9.64 -31.74 2.04
C ARG A 179 10.54 -32.94 2.31
N THR A 180 10.00 -34.13 2.05
CA THR A 180 10.74 -35.38 2.04
C THR A 180 10.85 -35.91 0.60
N ASP A 181 11.55 -37.03 0.42
CA ASP A 181 11.69 -37.65 -0.90
C ASP A 181 10.36 -38.19 -1.45
N THR A 182 9.43 -38.57 -0.57
CA THR A 182 8.19 -39.27 -0.91
C THR A 182 6.92 -38.47 -0.63
N HIS A 183 6.97 -37.45 0.22
CA HIS A 183 5.81 -36.64 0.60
C HIS A 183 6.23 -35.26 1.13
N VAL A 184 5.24 -34.44 1.45
CA VAL A 184 5.38 -33.18 2.17
C VAL A 184 4.72 -33.33 3.53
N GLU A 185 5.36 -32.82 4.56
CA GLU A 185 4.82 -32.72 5.91
C GLU A 185 4.55 -31.26 6.25
N LEU A 186 3.37 -30.99 6.80
CA LEU A 186 2.92 -29.68 7.23
C LEU A 186 2.74 -29.70 8.74
N TRP A 187 3.74 -29.21 9.46
CA TRP A 187 3.81 -29.26 10.91
C TRP A 187 3.19 -28.04 11.58
N PRO A 188 2.44 -28.17 12.67
CA PRO A 188 2.19 -27.04 13.56
C PRO A 188 3.51 -26.50 14.12
N ASP A 189 3.58 -25.20 14.42
CA ASP A 189 4.74 -24.59 15.08
C ASP A 189 4.41 -24.23 16.53
N SER A 190 4.11 -25.26 17.33
CA SER A 190 3.54 -25.09 18.65
C SER A 190 4.18 -25.97 19.71
N ASP A 191 4.22 -25.48 20.94
CA ASP A 191 4.55 -26.26 22.13
C ASP A 191 3.30 -26.87 22.81
N HIS A 192 2.09 -26.51 22.35
CA HIS A 192 0.84 -26.98 22.93
C HIS A 192 0.57 -28.43 22.53
N GLU A 193 0.16 -29.27 23.49
CA GLU A 193 0.01 -30.74 23.32
C GLU A 193 -0.98 -31.13 22.20
N ARG A 194 -1.99 -30.30 21.98
CA ARG A 194 -2.98 -30.48 20.91
C ARG A 194 -2.36 -30.45 19.51
N TRP A 195 -1.24 -29.76 19.33
CA TRP A 195 -0.67 -29.40 18.03
C TRP A 195 0.65 -30.13 17.77
N GLN A 196 0.65 -31.46 17.86
CA GLN A 196 1.87 -32.29 17.77
C GLN A 196 1.88 -33.26 16.57
N LYS A 197 0.89 -33.17 15.68
CA LYS A 197 0.77 -34.05 14.50
C LYS A 197 0.82 -33.25 13.19
N PRO A 198 1.61 -33.70 12.19
CA PRO A 198 1.65 -33.06 10.88
C PRO A 198 0.46 -33.48 10.01
N ILE A 199 0.17 -32.66 9.00
CA ILE A 199 -0.62 -33.07 7.84
C ILE A 199 0.37 -33.61 6.79
N ILE A 200 0.13 -34.82 6.28
CA ILE A 200 1.02 -35.49 5.31
C ILE A 200 0.38 -35.44 3.93
N ILE A 201 1.08 -34.89 2.94
CA ILE A 201 0.67 -34.80 1.53
C ILE A 201 1.63 -35.64 0.66
N PRO A 202 1.22 -36.79 0.10
CA PRO A 202 2.04 -37.59 -0.79
C PRO A 202 2.54 -36.81 -2.00
N LYS A 203 3.79 -37.06 -2.41
CA LYS A 203 4.43 -36.37 -3.54
C LYS A 203 3.84 -36.85 -4.86
N GLY A 204 3.57 -35.91 -5.76
CA GLY A 204 3.04 -36.19 -7.09
C GLY A 204 1.54 -35.99 -7.25
N LEU A 205 0.83 -35.66 -6.16
CA LEU A 205 -0.55 -35.21 -6.20
C LEU A 205 -0.56 -33.69 -6.28
N THR A 206 -1.24 -33.14 -7.28
CA THR A 206 -1.63 -31.73 -7.30
C THR A 206 -2.63 -31.46 -6.15
N PRO A 207 -2.85 -30.20 -5.73
CA PRO A 207 -3.88 -29.88 -4.76
C PRO A 207 -5.26 -30.47 -5.13
N LEU A 208 -5.57 -30.55 -6.43
CA LEU A 208 -6.78 -31.15 -6.99
C LEU A 208 -6.84 -32.69 -6.88
N GLU A 209 -5.71 -33.37 -6.65
CA GLU A 209 -5.61 -34.84 -6.60
C GLU A 209 -5.42 -35.36 -5.18
N PHE A 210 -5.14 -34.48 -4.20
CA PHE A 210 -4.90 -34.88 -2.83
C PHE A 210 -6.16 -34.79 -1.96
N PHE A 211 -6.62 -35.95 -1.50
CA PHE A 211 -7.69 -36.08 -0.51
C PHE A 211 -7.14 -36.73 0.75
N LEU A 212 -7.23 -36.08 1.92
CA LEU A 212 -7.10 -36.78 3.20
C LEU A 212 -8.37 -37.59 3.43
N GLU A 213 -8.25 -38.90 3.57
CA GLU A 213 -9.37 -39.77 3.98
C GLU A 213 -9.65 -39.57 5.48
N GLU A 214 -10.70 -38.81 5.82
CA GLU A 214 -11.30 -38.79 7.16
C GLU A 214 -12.73 -39.36 7.12
N GLU A 215 -13.22 -39.84 8.28
CA GLU A 215 -14.63 -40.22 8.46
C GLU A 215 -15.54 -39.01 8.20
N GLY A 216 -16.00 -38.87 6.95
CA GLY A 216 -16.85 -37.75 6.51
C GLY A 216 -16.59 -37.23 5.10
N GLY A 217 -15.54 -37.70 4.42
CA GLY A 217 -15.22 -37.33 3.04
C GLY A 217 -13.78 -36.85 2.88
N GLY A 218 -13.32 -36.73 1.64
CA GLY A 218 -11.96 -36.28 1.32
C GLY A 218 -11.74 -34.80 1.67
N ILE A 219 -10.62 -34.48 2.31
CA ILE A 219 -10.17 -33.10 2.54
C ILE A 219 -9.13 -32.73 1.48
N GLU A 220 -9.41 -31.69 0.70
CA GLU A 220 -8.48 -31.07 -0.24
C GLU A 220 -7.56 -30.11 0.51
N ALA A 221 -6.25 -30.15 0.25
CA ALA A 221 -5.26 -29.28 0.88
C ALA A 221 -4.43 -28.51 -0.16
N GLU A 222 -4.42 -27.18 -0.07
CA GLU A 222 -3.69 -26.30 -0.99
C GLU A 222 -2.81 -25.30 -0.23
N ILE A 223 -1.57 -25.12 -0.68
CA ILE A 223 -0.70 -24.05 -0.17
C ILE A 223 -0.98 -22.77 -0.96
N VAL A 224 -1.57 -21.77 -0.30
CA VAL A 224 -2.04 -20.54 -0.94
C VAL A 224 -1.07 -19.36 -0.76
N ALA A 225 -0.25 -19.38 0.28
CA ALA A 225 0.73 -18.34 0.57
C ALA A 225 1.88 -18.84 1.44
N PHE A 226 2.94 -18.05 1.51
CA PHE A 226 4.00 -18.18 2.51
C PHE A 226 4.06 -16.94 3.39
N VAL A 227 4.57 -17.10 4.60
CA VAL A 227 4.64 -16.06 5.62
C VAL A 227 6.04 -15.45 5.62
N ALA A 228 6.12 -14.15 5.37
CA ALA A 228 7.38 -13.40 5.40
C ALA A 228 7.76 -12.99 6.82
N SER A 229 6.78 -12.56 7.62
CA SER A 229 6.98 -12.10 8.99
C SER A 229 5.68 -12.11 9.79
N ALA A 230 5.75 -11.84 11.09
CA ALA A 230 4.60 -11.62 11.96
C ALA A 230 4.75 -10.29 12.68
N VAL A 231 3.63 -9.60 12.90
CA VAL A 231 3.56 -8.30 13.59
C VAL A 231 2.63 -8.41 14.77
N ARG A 232 3.15 -8.09 15.96
CA ARG A 232 2.37 -8.07 17.17
C ARG A 232 1.38 -6.91 17.17
N GLN A 233 0.10 -7.24 17.29
CA GLN A 233 -0.92 -6.22 17.54
C GLN A 233 -0.88 -5.86 19.03
N VAL A 234 -0.28 -4.70 19.33
CA VAL A 234 -0.48 -4.09 20.65
C VAL A 234 -1.95 -3.67 20.69
N GLN A 235 -2.79 -4.42 21.40
CA GLN A 235 -4.17 -3.99 21.65
C GLN A 235 -4.11 -2.62 22.33
N ARG A 236 -4.33 -1.55 21.56
CA ARG A 236 -4.60 -0.24 22.13
C ARG A 236 -5.96 -0.36 22.80
N TRP A 237 -5.95 -0.56 24.12
CA TRP A 237 -7.15 -0.52 24.95
C TRP A 237 -7.91 0.77 24.62
N ARG A 238 -8.97 0.67 23.81
CA ARG A 238 -9.94 1.76 23.68
C ARG A 238 -10.73 1.73 24.97
N ARG A 239 -10.46 2.70 25.86
CA ARG A 239 -11.31 2.91 27.04
C ARG A 239 -12.74 3.20 26.54
N PRO A 240 -13.77 2.62 27.20
CA PRO A 240 -15.16 2.90 26.89
C PRO A 240 -15.52 4.37 27.13
#